data_AF-U7QKZ8-F1
#
_entry.id   AF-U7QKZ8-F1
#
_cell.length_a   1.000
_cell.length_b   1.000
_cell.length_c   1.000
_cell.angle_alpha   90.00
_cell.angle_beta   90.00
_cell.angle_gamma   90.00
#
_symmetry.space_group_name_H-M   'P 1'
#
loop_
_entity.id
_entity.type
_entity.pdbx_description
1 polymer ?
#
loop_
_entity_poly.entity_id
_entity_poly.type
_entity_poly.pdbx_seq_one_letter_code
_entity_poly.pdbx_strand_id
1 'polypeptide(L)'
;MEHEIDFESEPFKSQLESLSLTIRDLSQEVQGNTVALLAILRTLELLHREIREGWFRDALPDNRQALYALLKEIETYGGWPYIPRASLRSLSEKLSAEPEDPPSSNQ
;
A
#
# COMPACT_ATOMS: atom_id res chain seq x y z
N MET A 1 -16.67 -14.81 -7.68
CA MET A 1 -15.87 -14.40 -8.84
C MET A 1 -15.03 -13.25 -8.36
N GLU A 2 -13.81 -13.58 -7.95
CA GLU A 2 -12.81 -12.62 -7.52
C GLU A 2 -12.42 -11.80 -8.76
N HIS A 3 -12.65 -10.49 -8.71
CA HIS A 3 -12.15 -9.59 -9.73
C HIS A 3 -10.64 -9.54 -9.54
N GLU A 4 -9.91 -10.31 -10.34
CA GLU A 4 -8.50 -10.09 -10.61
C GLU A 4 -8.41 -8.63 -11.08
N ILE A 5 -7.99 -7.73 -10.19
CA ILE A 5 -7.73 -6.35 -10.57
C ILE A 5 -6.53 -6.43 -11.50
N ASP A 6 -6.79 -6.31 -12.80
CA ASP A 6 -5.76 -6.26 -13.81
C ASP A 6 -5.00 -4.93 -13.65
N PHE A 7 -4.01 -4.95 -12.76
CA PHE A 7 -3.08 -3.86 -12.51
C PHE A 7 -2.35 -3.43 -13.81
N GLU A 8 -2.39 -4.25 -14.85
CA GLU A 8 -1.81 -4.04 -16.18
C GLU A 8 -2.82 -3.52 -17.21
N SER A 9 -4.06 -3.16 -16.81
CA SER A 9 -4.98 -2.56 -17.77
C SER A 9 -4.42 -1.22 -18.26
N GLU A 10 -4.14 -1.14 -19.56
CA GLU A 10 -3.56 0.03 -20.25
C GLU A 10 -4.17 1.39 -19.85
N PRO A 11 -5.51 1.52 -19.65
CA PRO A 11 -6.10 2.78 -19.20
C PRO A 11 -5.64 3.22 -17.81
N PHE A 12 -5.47 2.29 -16.87
CA PHE A 12 -5.06 2.61 -15.50
C PHE A 12 -3.59 3.01 -15.43
N LYS A 13 -2.73 2.29 -16.14
CA LYS A 13 -1.31 2.62 -16.26
C LYS A 13 -1.09 4.01 -16.86
N SER A 14 -1.82 4.34 -17.93
CA SER A 14 -1.77 5.67 -18.55
C SER A 14 -2.18 6.79 -17.59
N GLN A 15 -3.17 6.56 -16.73
CA GLN A 15 -3.57 7.53 -15.69
C GLN A 15 -2.46 7.75 -14.66
N LEU A 16 -1.79 6.69 -14.21
CA LEU A 16 -0.66 6.80 -13.28
C LEU A 16 0.53 7.52 -13.90
N GLU A 17 0.81 7.27 -15.18
CA GLU A 17 1.84 7.99 -15.93
C GLU A 17 1.51 9.49 -16.06
N SER A 18 0.26 9.83 -16.38
CA SER A 18 -0.20 11.21 -16.45
C SER A 18 -0.05 11.94 -15.11
N LEU A 19 -0.45 11.31 -14.00
CA LEU A 19 -0.27 11.88 -12.65
C LEU A 19 1.21 12.07 -12.31
N SER A 20 2.05 11.10 -12.69
CA SER A 20 3.50 11.19 -12.51
C SER A 20 4.11 12.35 -13.29
N LEU A 21 3.64 12.61 -14.52
CA LEU A 21 4.07 13.77 -15.32
C LEU A 21 3.64 15.08 -14.67
N THR A 22 2.38 15.20 -14.23
CA THR A 22 1.90 16.42 -13.57
C THR A 22 2.70 16.77 -12.32
N ILE A 23 3.06 15.78 -11.48
CA ILE A 23 3.88 16.01 -10.28
C ILE A 23 5.29 16.47 -10.66
N ARG A 24 5.88 15.90 -11.73
CA ARG A 24 7.19 16.30 -12.22
C ARG A 24 7.18 17.71 -12.77
N ASP A 25 6.19 18.07 -13.58
CA ASP A 25 6.04 19.40 -14.16
C ASP A 25 5.92 20.45 -13.06
N LEU A 26 5.04 20.22 -12.07
CA LEU A 26 4.89 21.10 -10.92
C LEU A 26 6.20 21.26 -10.13
N SER A 27 6.97 20.17 -9.98
CA SER A 27 8.27 20.20 -9.29
C SER A 27 9.33 20.99 -10.07
N GLN A 28 9.28 20.94 -11.40
CA GLN A 28 10.16 21.72 -12.27
C GLN A 28 9.80 23.21 -12.27
N GLU A 29 8.51 23.56 -12.29
CA GLU A 29 8.04 24.94 -12.23
C GLU A 29 8.53 25.68 -10.97
N VAL A 30 8.57 24.98 -9.83
CA VAL A 30 9.02 25.54 -8.54
C VAL A 30 10.48 25.22 -8.21
N GLN A 31 11.26 24.80 -9.20
CA GLN A 31 12.67 24.44 -9.00
C GLN A 31 13.45 25.60 -8.35
N GLY A 32 14.21 25.28 -7.30
CA GLY A 32 14.95 26.27 -6.51
C GLY A 32 14.13 26.94 -5.39
N ASN A 33 12.80 26.74 -5.34
CA ASN A 33 11.97 27.16 -4.22
C ASN A 33 11.76 26.01 -3.23
N THR A 34 12.61 25.94 -2.21
CA THR A 34 12.60 24.86 -1.20
C THR A 34 11.27 24.75 -0.46
N VAL A 35 10.58 25.85 -0.19
CA VAL A 35 9.29 25.85 0.54
C VAL A 35 8.19 25.26 -0.33
N ALA A 36 8.15 25.62 -1.61
CA ALA A 36 7.18 25.07 -2.56
C ALA A 36 7.42 23.57 -2.80
N LEU A 37 8.69 23.15 -2.96
CA LEU A 37 9.05 21.73 -3.05
C LEU A 37 8.64 20.95 -1.79
N LEU A 38 8.83 21.53 -0.60
CA LEU A 38 8.38 20.91 0.65
C LEU A 38 6.85 20.78 0.72
N ALA A 39 6.10 21.74 0.15
CA ALA A 39 4.64 21.63 0.07
C ALA A 39 4.22 20.45 -0.81
N ILE A 40 4.87 20.25 -1.97
CA ILE A 40 4.63 19.09 -2.85
C ILE A 40 4.88 17.79 -2.07
N LEU A 41 6.03 17.67 -1.39
CA LEU A 41 6.39 16.48 -0.61
C LEU A 41 5.37 16.18 0.50
N ARG A 42 4.89 17.20 1.21
CA ARG A 42 3.87 17.04 2.26
C ARG A 42 2.53 16.55 1.70
N THR A 43 2.13 17.07 0.54
CA THR A 43 0.90 16.60 -0.13
C THR A 43 1.03 15.15 -0.56
N LEU A 44 2.16 14.76 -1.15
CA LEU A 44 2.39 13.36 -1.53
C LEU A 44 2.37 12.42 -0.32
N GLU A 45 2.98 12.82 0.80
CA GLU A 45 2.95 12.04 2.04
C GLU A 45 1.53 11.92 2.61
N LEU A 46 0.72 12.99 2.56
CA LEU A 46 -0.67 12.96 3.01
C LEU A 46 -1.49 11.98 2.16
N LEU A 47 -1.44 12.12 0.83
CA LEU A 47 -2.15 11.22 -0.10
C LEU A 47 -1.70 9.77 0.10
N HIS A 48 -0.40 9.54 0.26
CA HIS A 48 0.12 8.22 0.57
C HIS A 48 -0.48 7.67 1.88
N ARG A 49 -0.56 8.46 2.95
CA ARG A 49 -1.16 8.02 4.21
C ARG A 49 -2.64 7.69 4.06
N GLU A 50 -3.41 8.55 3.38
CA GLU A 50 -4.84 8.32 3.12
C GLU A 50 -5.06 7.01 2.37
N ILE A 51 -4.27 6.76 1.32
CA ILE A 51 -4.33 5.51 0.56
C ILE A 51 -3.96 4.32 1.43
N ARG A 52 -2.87 4.42 2.18
CA ARG A 52 -2.37 3.33 3.02
C ARG A 52 -3.34 2.97 4.15
N GLU A 53 -3.89 3.97 4.82
CA GLU A 53 -4.69 3.79 6.04
C GLU A 53 -6.18 3.56 5.77
N GLY A 54 -6.68 3.99 4.61
CA GLY A 54 -8.01 3.69 4.10
C GLY A 54 -8.00 2.56 3.07
N TRP A 55 -8.04 2.93 1.79
CA TRP A 55 -8.31 1.99 0.68
C TRP A 55 -7.39 0.77 0.64
N PHE A 56 -6.08 0.94 0.85
CA PHE A 56 -5.14 -0.19 0.81
C PHE A 56 -5.36 -1.15 1.99
N ARG A 57 -5.60 -0.61 3.19
CA ARG A 57 -5.87 -1.42 4.38
C ARG A 57 -7.17 -2.19 4.24
N ASP A 58 -8.22 -1.55 3.73
CA ASP A 58 -9.52 -2.17 3.51
C ASP A 58 -9.47 -3.22 2.38
N ALA A 59 -8.54 -3.07 1.44
CA ALA A 59 -8.30 -4.03 0.36
C ALA A 59 -7.31 -5.15 0.72
N LEU A 60 -6.78 -5.20 1.94
CA LEU A 60 -5.85 -6.27 2.34
C LEU A 60 -6.55 -7.63 2.27
N PRO A 61 -5.88 -8.66 1.70
CA PRO A 61 -6.45 -10.00 1.68
C PRO A 61 -6.66 -10.54 3.09
N ASP A 62 -7.81 -11.16 3.30
CA ASP A 62 -8.17 -11.87 4.53
C ASP A 62 -7.63 -13.30 4.57
N ASN A 63 -7.24 -13.85 3.41
CA ASN A 63 -6.63 -15.16 3.30
C ASN A 63 -5.09 -15.09 3.29
N ARG A 64 -4.46 -16.04 4.00
CA ARG A 64 -3.00 -16.07 4.19
C ARG A 64 -2.24 -16.18 2.87
N GLN A 65 -2.74 -16.94 1.90
CA GLN A 65 -2.05 -17.21 0.64
C GLN A 65 -1.91 -15.96 -0.23
N ALA A 66 -3.00 -15.22 -0.43
CA ALA A 66 -3.01 -13.95 -1.15
C ALA A 66 -2.19 -12.89 -0.43
N LEU A 67 -2.19 -12.89 0.91
CA LEU A 67 -1.34 -11.99 1.66
C LEU A 67 0.15 -12.29 1.47
N TYR A 68 0.55 -13.56 1.46
CA TYR A 68 1.92 -13.95 1.13
C TYR A 68 2.32 -13.59 -0.31
N ALA A 69 1.40 -13.72 -1.27
CA ALA A 69 1.63 -13.29 -2.64
C ALA A 69 1.87 -11.77 -2.71
N LEU A 70 1.01 -10.97 -2.07
CA LEU A 70 1.17 -9.52 -1.97
C LEU A 70 2.49 -9.12 -1.31
N LEU A 71 2.88 -9.79 -0.22
CA LEU A 71 4.15 -9.53 0.46
C LEU A 71 5.34 -9.80 -0.46
N LYS A 72 5.30 -10.90 -1.21
CA LYS A 72 6.37 -11.26 -2.15
C LYS A 72 6.47 -10.26 -3.30
N GLU A 73 5.35 -9.73 -3.80
CA GLU A 73 5.36 -8.66 -4.80
C GLU A 73 6.01 -7.39 -4.26
N ILE A 74 5.62 -6.95 -3.07
CA ILE A 74 6.21 -5.78 -2.40
C ILE A 74 7.73 -5.96 -2.22
N GLU A 75 8.18 -7.16 -1.85
CA GLU A 75 9.60 -7.49 -1.68
C GLU A 75 10.37 -7.54 -3.02
N THR A 76 9.75 -8.00 -4.10
CA THR A 76 10.39 -8.22 -5.40
C THR A 76 10.68 -6.90 -6.13
N TYR A 77 9.74 -5.96 -6.11
CA TYR A 77 9.88 -4.69 -6.86
C TYR A 77 10.62 -3.59 -6.11
N GLY A 78 10.94 -3.77 -4.83
CA GLY A 78 11.85 -2.90 -4.07
C GLY A 78 11.47 -1.43 -4.11
N GLY A 79 10.50 -1.03 -3.31
CA GLY A 79 9.98 0.34 -3.24
C GLY A 79 8.69 0.38 -2.42
N TRP A 80 8.28 1.57 -1.98
CA TRP A 80 7.25 1.88 -0.96
C TRP A 80 5.96 0.99 -1.04
N PRO A 81 5.31 0.63 0.11
CA PRO A 81 5.35 1.38 1.35
C PRO A 81 6.57 1.19 2.22
N TYR A 82 7.02 2.27 2.87
CA TYR A 82 7.86 2.17 4.07
C TYR A 82 6.94 1.58 5.14
N ILE A 83 6.71 0.29 5.02
CA ILE A 83 6.11 -0.53 6.04
C ILE A 83 7.27 -0.74 7.00
N PRO A 84 7.25 -0.11 8.20
CA PRO A 84 8.26 -0.41 9.18
C PRO A 84 8.32 -1.92 9.36
N ARG A 85 9.51 -2.53 9.40
CA ARG A 85 9.63 -3.99 9.59
C ARG A 85 8.85 -4.48 10.82
N ALA A 86 8.66 -3.61 11.82
CA ALA A 86 7.77 -3.83 12.96
C ALA A 86 6.28 -3.95 12.59
N SER A 87 5.78 -3.15 11.63
CA SER A 87 4.42 -3.25 11.11
C SER A 87 4.19 -4.54 10.32
N LEU A 88 5.18 -5.01 9.54
CA LEU A 88 5.10 -6.34 8.90
C LEU A 88 5.05 -7.47 9.94
N ARG A 89 5.87 -7.39 11.00
CA ARG A 89 5.77 -8.34 12.12
C ARG A 89 4.40 -8.28 12.80
N SER A 90 3.86 -7.09 13.06
CA SER A 90 2.53 -6.96 13.65
C SER A 90 1.40 -7.51 12.78
N LEU A 91 1.57 -7.48 11.45
CA LEU A 91 0.64 -8.11 10.50
C LEU A 91 0.78 -9.65 10.57
N SER A 92 2.02 -10.15 10.65
CA SER A 92 2.33 -11.58 10.85
C SER A 92 1.77 -12.14 12.16
N GLU A 93 1.85 -11.36 13.25
CA GLU A 93 1.29 -11.70 14.55
C GLU A 93 -0.24 -11.81 14.51
N LYS A 94 -0.93 -10.90 13.79
CA LYS A 94 -2.38 -10.97 13.59
C LYS A 94 -2.83 -12.22 12.82
N LEU A 95 -2.01 -12.72 11.90
CA LEU A 95 -2.29 -13.99 11.19
C LEU A 95 -2.03 -15.22 12.04
N SER A 96 -1.23 -15.10 13.11
CA SER A 96 -0.91 -16.21 14.02
C SER A 96 -1.89 -16.31 15.18
N ALA A 97 -2.62 -15.22 15.47
CA ALA A 97 -3.67 -15.17 16.47
C ALA A 97 -5.02 -15.59 15.86
N GLU A 98 -5.15 -16.86 15.49
CA GLU A 98 -6.49 -17.46 15.30
C GLU A 98 -7.05 -17.79 16.69
N PRO A 99 -8.36 -17.61 16.96
CA PRO A 99 -8.92 -18.04 18.23
C PRO A 99 -8.82 -19.57 18.30
N GLU A 100 -7.93 -20.08 19.14
CA GLU A 100 -8.02 -21.45 19.63
C GLU A 100 -9.44 -21.65 20.15
N ASP A 101 -10.19 -22.55 19.50
CA ASP A 101 -11.54 -22.93 19.92
C ASP A 101 -11.55 -23.18 21.44
N PRO A 102 -12.53 -22.62 22.19
CA PRO A 102 -12.60 -22.89 23.62
C PRO A 102 -12.73 -24.40 23.83
N PRO A 103 -12.06 -24.97 24.85
CA PRO A 103 -12.02 -26.41 25.01
C PRO A 103 -13.44 -26.94 25.17
N SER A 104 -13.84 -27.81 24.25
CA SER A 104 -15.07 -28.60 24.37
C SER A 104 -15.13 -29.19 25.77
N SER A 105 -16.10 -28.71 26.56
CA SER A 105 -16.47 -29.31 27.83
C SER A 105 -16.92 -30.75 27.56
N ASN A 106 -16.06 -31.71 27.92
CA ASN A 106 -16.47 -33.11 28.02
C ASN A 106 -17.49 -33.22 29.16
N GLN A 107 -18.70 -33.66 28.80
CA GLN A 107 -19.72 -34.13 29.74
C GLN A 107 -19.95 -35.62 29.47
#